data_AF-A0A846M2Y4-F1
#
_entry.id   AF-A0A846M2Y4-F1
#
_cell.length_a   1.000
_cell.length_b   1.000
_cell.length_c   1.000
_cell.angle_alpha   90.00
_cell.angle_beta   90.00
_cell.angle_gamma   90.00
#
_symmetry.space_group_name_H-M   'P 1'
#
loop_
_entity.id
_entity.type
_entity.pdbx_description
1 polymer ?
#
loop_
_entity_poly.entity_id
_entity_poly.type
_entity_poly.pdbx_seq_one_letter_code
_entity_poly.pdbx_strand_id
1 'polypeptide(L)'
;MLVLLQSSTDDHEKELNDMALHHAAPGEVVDLLPGDVTTHEEHSTAIVKADHFETIRLVIPSGTEMPQHQVPGSIMLHCLEGHVKIGLSETSIELRRNQWVYLEGGAPHSVKGAENSVLLLTILFPPEGSQAIAGAETVADGTYNDCDCVDRWEAEGGPVVQADQPPPGRTDRRGAAPWHPRAMR
;
A
#
# COMPACT_ATOMS: atom_id res chain seq x y z
N MET A 1 49.16 2.59 37.47
CA MET A 1 47.78 3.11 37.46
C MET A 1 47.46 3.48 36.01
N LEU A 2 47.00 2.51 35.23
CA LEU A 2 46.59 2.67 33.84
C LEU A 2 45.20 2.05 33.77
N VAL A 3 44.17 2.89 33.77
CA VAL A 3 42.77 2.46 33.64
C VAL A 3 42.54 2.24 32.14
N LEU A 4 42.40 0.97 31.75
CA LEU A 4 41.93 0.60 30.42
C LEU A 4 40.41 0.86 30.36
N LEU A 5 40.01 1.84 29.55
CA LEU A 5 38.63 2.01 29.10
C LEU A 5 38.37 1.00 27.97
N GLN A 6 37.94 -0.19 28.34
CA GLN A 6 37.08 -1.07 27.53
C GLN A 6 35.68 -0.85 28.13
N SER A 7 34.58 -0.59 27.44
CA SER A 7 34.07 -1.00 26.13
C SER A 7 32.72 -0.26 25.97
N SER A 8 32.44 0.41 24.85
CA SER A 8 31.12 1.04 24.60
C SER A 8 30.50 0.67 23.25
N THR A 9 30.95 -0.43 22.65
CA THR A 9 30.43 -0.90 21.37
C THR A 9 29.31 -1.94 21.48
N ASP A 10 28.86 -2.30 22.68
CA ASP A 10 27.81 -3.32 22.87
C ASP A 10 26.38 -2.73 22.92
N ASP A 11 26.22 -1.42 23.08
CA ASP A 11 24.89 -0.80 23.15
C ASP A 11 24.27 -0.57 21.76
N HIS A 12 25.08 -0.41 20.71
CA HIS A 12 24.60 -0.20 19.34
C HIS A 12 24.20 -1.47 18.60
N GLU A 13 24.71 -2.64 18.99
CA GLU A 13 24.33 -3.92 18.37
C GLU A 13 23.13 -4.59 19.06
N LYS A 14 22.68 -4.05 20.21
CA LYS A 14 21.58 -4.60 21.01
C LYS A 14 20.22 -3.97 20.74
N GLU A 15 20.14 -3.00 19.83
CA GLU A 15 18.90 -2.33 19.39
C GLU A 15 18.45 -2.79 17.99
N LEU A 16 19.25 -3.64 17.33
CA LEU A 16 18.93 -4.27 16.03
C LEU A 16 18.32 -5.67 16.19
N ASN A 17 18.09 -6.12 17.43
CA ASN A 17 17.49 -7.39 17.75
C ASN A 17 16.23 -7.13 18.60
N ASP A 18 15.06 -7.37 17.99
CA ASP A 18 13.71 -7.36 18.57
C ASP A 18 12.85 -6.10 18.34
N MET A 19 12.64 -5.74 17.06
CA MET A 19 11.47 -4.96 16.67
C MET A 19 10.37 -5.92 16.26
N ALA A 20 9.66 -6.50 17.23
CA ALA A 20 8.23 -6.69 17.02
C ALA A 20 7.67 -5.28 16.74
N LEU A 21 7.21 -5.01 15.51
CA LEU A 21 6.60 -3.73 15.18
C LEU A 21 5.54 -3.42 16.25
N HIS A 22 5.71 -2.30 16.97
CA HIS A 22 4.78 -1.93 18.04
C HIS A 22 3.40 -1.71 17.44
N HIS A 23 2.45 -2.57 17.80
CA HIS A 23 1.04 -2.37 17.48
C HIS A 23 0.37 -1.55 18.58
N ALA A 24 -0.39 -0.54 18.18
CA ALA A 24 -1.07 0.36 19.08
C ALA A 24 -2.04 -0.38 20.02
N ALA A 25 -1.95 -0.08 21.31
CA ALA A 25 -2.82 -0.62 22.33
C ALA A 25 -4.19 0.08 22.36
N PRO A 26 -5.25 -0.56 22.90
CA PRO A 26 -6.53 0.11 23.12
C PRO A 26 -6.39 1.39 23.95
N GLY A 27 -6.82 2.52 23.39
CA GLY A 27 -6.73 3.84 24.03
C GLY A 27 -5.42 4.60 23.75
N GLU A 28 -4.49 4.02 22.99
CA GLU A 28 -3.27 4.70 22.55
C GLU A 28 -3.58 5.71 21.43
N VAL A 29 -3.00 6.90 21.54
CA VAL A 29 -3.08 7.93 20.49
C VAL A 29 -1.88 7.74 19.56
N VAL A 30 -2.15 7.48 18.28
CA VAL A 30 -1.13 7.29 17.24
C VAL A 30 -1.11 8.51 16.32
N ASP A 31 0.08 9.06 16.10
CA ASP A 31 0.29 10.02 15.02
C ASP A 31 0.32 9.27 13.67
N LEU A 32 -0.58 9.65 12.77
CA LEU A 32 -0.72 9.02 11.47
C LEU A 32 0.26 9.58 10.44
N LEU A 33 0.85 10.74 10.71
CA LEU A 33 1.86 11.40 9.88
C LEU A 33 3.04 11.87 10.76
N PRO A 34 3.82 10.95 11.35
CA PRO A 34 4.99 11.33 12.14
C PRO A 34 6.04 11.99 11.24
N GLY A 35 6.01 13.32 11.10
CA GLY A 35 7.03 14.08 10.38
C GLY A 35 7.08 13.78 8.88
N ASP A 36 8.29 13.60 8.33
CA ASP A 36 8.54 13.54 6.89
C ASP A 36 8.33 12.12 6.31
N VAL A 37 7.13 11.57 6.53
CA VAL A 37 6.66 10.25 6.07
C VAL A 37 6.65 10.13 4.54
N THR A 38 6.80 11.25 3.83
CA THR A 38 6.88 11.27 2.36
C THR A 38 8.27 10.97 1.80
N THR A 39 9.26 10.76 2.67
CA THR A 39 10.60 10.36 2.29
C THR A 39 10.63 8.88 1.87
N HIS A 40 11.46 8.54 0.89
CA HIS A 40 11.56 7.19 0.30
C HIS A 40 12.05 6.10 1.27
N GLU A 41 12.36 6.47 2.51
CA GLU A 41 12.96 5.59 3.52
C GLU A 41 11.93 5.00 4.49
N GLU A 42 10.69 5.50 4.50
CA GLU A 42 9.65 4.96 5.37
C GLU A 42 8.88 3.80 4.73
N HIS A 43 8.79 2.70 5.47
CA HIS A 43 8.09 1.49 5.08
C HIS A 43 6.63 1.53 5.58
N SER A 44 5.73 0.90 4.82
CA SER A 44 4.36 0.64 5.30
C SER A 44 4.39 -0.13 6.62
N THR A 45 3.58 0.28 7.59
CA THR A 45 3.60 -0.26 8.95
C THR A 45 2.19 -0.58 9.43
N ALA A 46 1.98 -1.77 10.00
CA ALA A 46 0.75 -2.10 10.72
C ALA A 46 0.66 -1.27 12.01
N ILE A 47 -0.42 -0.50 12.16
CA ILE A 47 -0.71 0.30 13.36
C ILE A 47 -1.51 -0.53 14.36
N VAL A 48 -2.55 -1.25 13.92
CA VAL A 48 -3.37 -2.10 14.77
C VAL A 48 -3.54 -3.45 14.09
N LYS A 49 -3.27 -4.54 14.82
CA LYS A 49 -3.70 -5.90 14.46
C LYS A 49 -4.66 -6.40 15.55
N ALA A 50 -5.92 -6.59 15.21
CA ALA A 50 -6.96 -7.06 16.12
C ALA A 50 -7.88 -8.08 15.42
N ASP A 51 -8.62 -8.86 16.20
CA ASP A 51 -9.47 -9.95 15.69
C ASP A 51 -10.53 -9.50 14.67
N HIS A 52 -10.98 -8.25 14.77
CA HIS A 52 -12.08 -7.72 13.95
C HIS A 52 -11.63 -6.71 12.89
N PHE A 53 -10.41 -6.18 13.00
CA PHE A 53 -9.89 -5.24 12.02
C PHE A 53 -8.38 -5.12 12.11
N GLU A 54 -7.80 -4.69 11.00
CA GLU A 54 -6.41 -4.26 10.91
C GLU A 54 -6.35 -2.83 10.39
N THR A 55 -5.41 -2.04 10.89
CA THR A 55 -5.12 -0.70 10.39
C THR A 55 -3.64 -0.59 10.03
N ILE A 56 -3.36 -0.09 8.84
CA ILE A 56 -2.02 -0.05 8.25
C ILE A 56 -1.78 1.37 7.72
N ARG A 57 -0.62 1.96 8.04
CA ARG A 57 -0.12 3.14 7.32
C ARG A 57 0.63 2.65 6.10
N LEU A 58 0.08 2.90 4.92
CA LEU A 58 0.68 2.56 3.64
C LEU A 58 1.46 3.75 3.10
N VAL A 59 2.72 3.52 2.75
CA VAL A 59 3.56 4.47 2.00
C VAL A 59 3.58 4.03 0.53
N ILE A 60 3.09 4.89 -0.36
CA ILE A 60 2.99 4.65 -1.80
C ILE A 60 3.84 5.70 -2.53
N PRO A 61 5.08 5.36 -2.92
CA PRO A 61 5.93 6.27 -3.68
C PRO A 61 5.31 6.62 -5.05
N SER A 62 5.67 7.79 -5.57
CA SER A 62 5.28 8.22 -6.90
C SER A 62 5.70 7.21 -7.97
N GLY A 63 4.78 6.82 -8.84
CA GLY A 63 5.00 5.84 -9.91
C GLY A 63 4.92 4.38 -9.47
N THR A 64 4.99 4.09 -8.17
CA THR A 64 4.85 2.73 -7.63
C THR A 64 3.39 2.29 -7.64
N GLU A 65 3.18 1.02 -7.96
CA GLU A 65 1.87 0.40 -8.01
C GLU A 65 1.85 -0.86 -7.14
N MET A 66 0.92 -0.90 -6.20
CA MET A 66 0.44 -2.15 -5.62
C MET A 66 -0.48 -2.79 -6.67
N PRO A 67 -0.08 -3.93 -7.27
CA PRO A 67 -0.86 -4.57 -8.33
C PRO A 67 -2.25 -4.97 -7.83
N GLN A 68 -3.13 -5.33 -8.77
CA GLN A 68 -4.49 -5.71 -8.43
C GLN A 68 -4.52 -6.89 -7.44
N HIS A 69 -5.24 -6.71 -6.34
CA HIS A 69 -5.46 -7.69 -5.29
C HIS A 69 -6.86 -7.51 -4.69
N GLN A 70 -7.23 -8.38 -3.76
CA GLN A 70 -8.48 -8.29 -3.02
C GLN A 70 -8.27 -8.86 -1.61
N VAL A 71 -9.09 -8.41 -0.67
CA VAL A 71 -9.16 -8.99 0.68
C VAL A 71 -10.60 -9.41 0.98
N PRO A 72 -10.83 -10.45 1.81
CA PRO A 72 -12.19 -10.92 2.10
C PRO A 72 -13.05 -9.87 2.79
N GLY A 73 -12.43 -9.06 3.65
CA GLY A 73 -13.06 -7.99 4.40
C GLY A 73 -13.33 -6.73 3.57
N SER A 74 -14.31 -5.92 3.98
CA SER A 74 -14.42 -4.57 3.42
C SER A 74 -13.22 -3.73 3.82
N ILE A 75 -12.82 -2.79 2.95
CA ILE A 75 -11.70 -1.91 3.23
C ILE A 75 -12.05 -0.43 3.12
N MET A 76 -11.22 0.35 3.77
CA MET A 76 -11.27 1.80 3.84
C MET A 76 -9.88 2.34 3.54
N LEU A 77 -9.76 3.23 2.56
CA LEU A 77 -8.52 3.91 2.22
C LEU A 77 -8.72 5.42 2.44
N HIS A 78 -8.01 5.99 3.41
CA HIS A 78 -7.95 7.43 3.64
C HIS A 78 -6.60 7.95 3.14
N CYS A 79 -6.59 8.84 2.15
CA CYS A 79 -5.37 9.51 1.73
C CYS A 79 -5.05 10.64 2.69
N LEU A 80 -4.01 10.46 3.51
CA LEU A 80 -3.54 11.46 4.48
C LEU A 80 -2.67 12.53 3.79
N GLU A 81 -1.87 12.10 2.81
CA GLU A 81 -0.98 12.94 2.03
C GLU A 81 -0.80 12.39 0.61
N GLY A 82 -0.55 13.30 -0.33
CA GLY A 82 -0.29 12.98 -1.73
C GLY A 82 -1.54 12.79 -2.57
N HIS A 83 -1.39 11.94 -3.58
CA HIS A 83 -2.39 11.65 -4.59
C HIS A 83 -2.13 10.24 -5.15
N VAL A 84 -3.12 9.37 -5.00
CA VAL A 84 -3.11 8.02 -5.57
C VAL A 84 -4.26 7.83 -6.56
N LYS A 85 -4.04 6.89 -7.48
CA LYS A 85 -5.07 6.34 -8.35
C LYS A 85 -5.42 4.94 -7.85
N ILE A 86 -6.71 4.70 -7.60
CA ILE A 86 -7.23 3.39 -7.23
C ILE A 86 -7.81 2.74 -8.49
N GLY A 87 -7.24 1.62 -8.92
CA GLY A 87 -7.81 0.79 -9.97
C GLY A 87 -8.91 -0.09 -9.39
N LEU A 88 -10.03 -0.22 -10.11
CA LEU A 88 -11.15 -1.12 -9.83
C LEU A 88 -11.39 -1.97 -11.09
N SER A 89 -12.23 -3.00 -11.00
CA SER A 89 -12.46 -3.95 -12.11
C SER A 89 -12.75 -3.32 -13.48
N GLU A 90 -13.53 -2.24 -13.51
CA GLU A 90 -13.96 -1.60 -14.77
C GLU A 90 -13.56 -0.13 -14.89
N THR A 91 -13.05 0.46 -13.81
CA THR A 91 -12.81 1.91 -13.73
C THR A 91 -11.63 2.21 -12.83
N SER A 92 -11.31 3.48 -12.71
CA SER A 92 -10.35 3.96 -11.73
C SER A 92 -10.81 5.27 -11.15
N ILE A 93 -10.51 5.48 -9.88
CA ILE A 93 -10.81 6.71 -9.16
C ILE A 93 -9.52 7.36 -8.68
N GLU A 94 -9.52 8.68 -8.56
CA GLU A 94 -8.42 9.45 -7.99
C GLU A 94 -8.76 9.75 -6.52
N LEU A 95 -7.80 9.52 -5.63
CA LEU A 95 -7.92 9.78 -4.19
C LEU A 95 -6.79 10.73 -3.76
N ARG A 96 -7.15 11.92 -3.29
CA ARG A 96 -6.24 12.98 -2.87
C ARG A 96 -6.23 13.15 -1.35
N ARG A 97 -5.27 13.91 -0.83
CA ARG A 97 -5.19 14.30 0.58
C ARG A 97 -6.57 14.67 1.18
N ASN A 98 -6.82 14.13 2.37
CA ASN A 98 -8.06 14.24 3.16
C ASN A 98 -9.31 13.70 2.45
N GLN A 99 -9.13 12.80 1.48
CA GLN A 99 -10.22 12.07 0.85
C GLN A 99 -10.17 10.60 1.26
N TRP A 100 -11.35 9.99 1.31
CA TRP A 100 -11.52 8.62 1.76
C TRP A 100 -12.43 7.85 0.80
N VAL A 101 -12.14 6.57 0.63
CA VAL A 101 -12.96 5.65 -0.13
C VAL A 101 -13.17 4.35 0.64
N TYR A 102 -14.35 3.77 0.44
CA TYR A 102 -14.75 2.46 0.92
C TYR A 102 -14.89 1.49 -0.25
N LEU A 103 -14.42 0.26 -0.06
CA LEU A 103 -14.62 -0.86 -0.99
C LEU A 103 -15.21 -2.06 -0.24
N GLU A 104 -16.18 -2.71 -0.89
CA GLU A 104 -16.79 -3.94 -0.41
C GLU A 104 -15.76 -5.08 -0.29
N GLY A 105 -16.08 -6.07 0.56
CA GLY A 105 -15.28 -7.28 0.67
C GLY A 105 -15.17 -8.03 -0.64
N GLY A 106 -13.96 -8.49 -0.98
CA GLY A 106 -13.69 -9.19 -2.23
C GLY A 106 -13.63 -8.31 -3.49
N ALA A 107 -13.79 -6.99 -3.38
CA ALA A 107 -13.65 -6.08 -4.52
C ALA A 107 -12.18 -6.01 -5.00
N PRO A 108 -11.86 -6.43 -6.24
CA PRO A 108 -10.51 -6.31 -6.77
C PRO A 108 -10.10 -4.85 -6.92
N HIS A 109 -8.91 -4.49 -6.42
CA HIS A 109 -8.39 -3.15 -6.49
C HIS A 109 -6.86 -3.10 -6.64
N SER A 110 -6.36 -2.04 -7.30
CA SER A 110 -4.94 -1.68 -7.32
C SER A 110 -4.75 -0.28 -6.74
N VAL A 111 -3.55 0.03 -6.24
CA VAL A 111 -3.22 1.35 -5.69
C VAL A 111 -1.95 1.84 -6.33
N LYS A 112 -2.00 2.99 -7.00
CA LYS A 112 -0.85 3.58 -7.69
C LYS A 112 -0.58 5.00 -7.22
N GLY A 113 0.67 5.29 -6.85
CA GLY A 113 1.10 6.65 -6.51
C GLY A 113 1.17 7.52 -7.74
N ALA A 114 0.35 8.57 -7.81
CA ALA A 114 0.55 9.67 -8.75
C ALA A 114 1.57 10.68 -8.19
N GLU A 115 1.62 10.79 -6.86
CA GLU A 115 2.61 11.52 -6.06
C GLU A 115 3.09 10.60 -4.91
N ASN A 116 4.17 10.98 -4.20
CA ASN A 116 4.52 10.32 -2.94
C ASN A 116 3.33 10.49 -1.98
N SER A 117 2.77 9.37 -1.54
CA SER A 117 1.48 9.37 -0.85
C SER A 117 1.51 8.50 0.39
N VAL A 118 0.74 8.91 1.39
CA VAL A 118 0.52 8.17 2.62
C VAL A 118 -0.97 7.90 2.75
N LEU A 119 -1.33 6.62 2.88
CA LEU A 119 -2.70 6.18 3.09
C LEU A 119 -2.84 5.54 4.45
N LEU A 120 -3.98 5.78 5.12
CA LEU A 120 -4.46 4.90 6.18
C LEU A 120 -5.37 3.86 5.53
N LEU A 121 -4.93 2.61 5.51
CA LEU A 121 -5.75 1.46 5.15
C LEU A 121 -6.35 0.87 6.43
N THR A 122 -7.65 0.63 6.43
CA THR A 122 -8.32 -0.16 7.45
C THR A 122 -9.06 -1.31 6.79
N ILE A 123 -8.83 -2.54 7.26
CA ILE A 123 -9.45 -3.77 6.78
C ILE A 123 -10.37 -4.28 7.88
N LEU A 124 -11.64 -4.51 7.57
CA LEU A 124 -12.61 -5.08 8.50
C LEU A 124 -12.72 -6.58 8.28
N PHE A 125 -12.40 -7.39 9.29
CA PHE A 125 -12.53 -8.83 9.18
C PHE A 125 -13.98 -9.26 9.43
N PRO A 126 -14.57 -10.09 8.56
CA PRO A 126 -15.87 -10.65 8.84
C PRO A 126 -15.80 -11.49 10.13
N PRO A 127 -16.84 -11.46 10.98
CA PRO A 127 -16.87 -12.34 12.14
C PRO A 127 -16.78 -13.79 11.68
N GLU A 128 -16.06 -14.63 12.43
CA GLU A 128 -15.87 -16.04 12.07
C GLU A 128 -17.21 -16.71 11.72
N GLY A 129 -17.30 -17.27 10.51
CA GLY A 129 -18.51 -17.91 10.01
C GLY A 129 -19.54 -17.00 9.32
N SER A 130 -19.30 -15.68 9.24
CA SER A 130 -20.11 -14.76 8.43
C SER A 130 -19.48 -14.59 7.07
N GLN A 131 -19.84 -15.47 6.13
CA GLN A 131 -19.65 -15.16 4.71
C GLN A 131 -20.53 -13.95 4.40
N ALA A 132 -19.91 -12.81 4.07
CA ALA A 132 -20.63 -11.68 3.50
C ALA A 132 -21.46 -12.22 2.33
N ILE A 133 -22.76 -11.93 2.33
CA ILE A 133 -23.65 -12.28 1.21
C ILE A 133 -23.25 -11.37 0.05
N ALA A 134 -22.18 -11.73 -0.65
CA ALA A 134 -21.99 -11.31 -2.02
C ALA A 134 -23.19 -11.85 -2.80
N GLY A 135 -23.81 -10.98 -3.61
CA GLY A 135 -25.03 -11.26 -4.34
C GLY A 135 -25.08 -12.69 -4.89
N ALA A 136 -26.18 -13.39 -4.58
CA ALA A 136 -26.39 -14.80 -4.81
C ALA A 136 -25.92 -15.31 -6.18
N GLU A 137 -25.04 -16.32 -6.18
CA GLU A 137 -25.34 -17.71 -6.60
C GLU A 137 -24.16 -18.63 -6.23
N THR A 138 -24.45 -19.70 -5.48
CA THR A 138 -23.50 -20.68 -4.94
C THR A 138 -23.20 -21.81 -5.92
N VAL A 139 -21.93 -22.17 -6.11
CA VAL A 139 -21.49 -23.58 -6.13
C VAL A 139 -20.11 -23.65 -5.46
N ALA A 140 -20.01 -24.45 -4.40
CA ALA A 140 -18.81 -24.68 -3.63
C ALA A 140 -17.88 -25.70 -4.30
N ASP A 141 -16.57 -25.42 -4.31
CA ASP A 141 -15.56 -26.47 -4.21
C ASP A 141 -14.29 -25.95 -3.50
N GLY A 142 -13.86 -26.70 -2.50
CA GLY A 142 -12.48 -26.94 -2.08
C GLY A 142 -11.51 -25.78 -1.82
N THR A 143 -11.20 -25.58 -0.53
CA THR A 143 -9.88 -25.16 0.01
C THR A 143 -9.30 -23.85 -0.53
N TYR A 144 -9.62 -22.73 0.10
CA TYR A 144 -8.84 -21.50 -0.07
C TYR A 144 -7.80 -21.39 1.04
N ASN A 145 -6.54 -21.50 0.62
CA ASN A 145 -5.36 -21.46 1.46
C ASN A 145 -5.04 -20.01 1.86
N ASP A 146 -4.76 -19.88 3.15
CA ASP A 146 -4.19 -18.80 3.94
C ASP A 146 -3.53 -17.62 3.18
N CYS A 147 -3.91 -16.39 3.56
CA CYS A 147 -3.42 -15.13 2.98
C CYS A 147 -2.09 -14.68 3.62
N ASP A 148 -0.98 -15.21 3.10
CA ASP A 148 0.41 -14.81 3.40
C ASP A 148 0.81 -13.47 2.72
N CYS A 149 -0.07 -12.47 2.70
CA CYS A 149 0.21 -11.20 2.00
C CYS A 149 0.78 -10.11 2.90
N VAL A 150 0.37 -10.06 4.17
CA VAL A 150 0.92 -9.10 5.15
C VAL A 150 2.22 -9.64 5.74
N ASP A 151 2.24 -10.92 6.14
CA ASP A 151 3.41 -11.55 6.73
C ASP A 151 4.59 -11.62 5.75
N ARG A 152 4.34 -11.94 4.48
CA ARG A 152 5.36 -11.86 3.42
C ARG A 152 5.89 -10.45 3.19
N TRP A 153 5.04 -9.42 3.29
CA TRP A 153 5.45 -8.02 3.05
C TRP A 153 6.34 -7.50 4.19
N GLU A 154 6.01 -7.85 5.44
CA GLU A 154 6.82 -7.52 6.62
C GLU A 154 8.12 -8.34 6.67
N ALA A 155 8.12 -9.60 6.20
CA ALA A 155 9.30 -10.47 6.21
C ALA A 155 10.32 -10.19 5.08
N GLU A 156 9.87 -9.80 3.89
CA GLU A 156 10.74 -9.57 2.73
C GLU A 156 11.25 -8.12 2.62
N GLY A 157 10.81 -7.21 3.51
CA GLY A 157 11.25 -5.80 3.54
C GLY A 157 10.76 -4.96 2.36
N GLY A 158 9.85 -5.47 1.53
CA GLY A 158 9.42 -4.86 0.27
C GLY A 158 10.57 -4.66 -0.73
N PRO A 159 10.29 -4.49 -2.03
CA PRO A 159 11.33 -4.20 -3.00
C PRO A 159 11.99 -2.84 -2.72
N VAL A 160 13.31 -2.83 -2.49
CA VAL A 160 14.14 -1.62 -2.52
C VAL A 160 14.21 -1.13 -3.96
N VAL A 161 13.55 -0.03 -4.28
CA VAL A 161 13.51 0.50 -5.65
C VAL A 161 14.73 1.40 -5.90
N GLN A 162 15.68 0.92 -6.70
CA GLN A 162 16.80 1.74 -7.18
C GLN A 162 16.28 2.86 -8.11
N ALA A 163 16.76 4.08 -7.88
CA ALA A 163 16.22 5.33 -8.43
C ALA A 163 16.42 5.58 -9.94
N ASP A 164 16.92 4.64 -10.74
CA ASP A 164 17.34 4.95 -12.11
C ASP A 164 16.78 3.97 -13.15
N GLN A 165 15.51 4.15 -13.53
CA GLN A 165 15.09 3.89 -14.91
C GLN A 165 14.11 4.96 -15.41
N PRO A 166 14.49 5.77 -16.43
CA PRO A 166 13.54 6.67 -17.06
C PRO A 166 12.48 5.86 -17.85
N PRO A 167 11.25 6.38 -17.97
CA PRO A 167 10.14 5.66 -18.58
C PRO A 167 10.45 5.30 -20.04
N PRO A 168 10.01 4.12 -20.54
CA PRO A 168 10.22 3.74 -21.93
C PRO A 168 9.53 4.73 -22.87
N GLY A 169 10.31 5.22 -23.83
CA GLY A 169 9.90 6.22 -24.82
C GLY A 169 8.64 5.81 -25.57
N ARG A 170 7.69 6.74 -25.64
CA ARG A 170 6.42 6.60 -26.37
C ARG A 170 6.71 6.36 -27.86
N THR A 171 6.47 5.15 -28.34
CA THR A 171 6.49 4.87 -29.78
C THR A 171 5.25 5.48 -30.42
N ASP A 172 5.46 6.51 -31.25
CA ASP A 172 4.43 7.02 -32.15
C ASP A 172 4.14 5.96 -33.22
N ARG A 173 2.94 5.39 -33.19
CA ARG A 173 2.36 4.68 -34.32
C ARG A 173 1.05 5.33 -34.71
N ARG A 174 1.12 6.43 -35.44
CA ARG A 174 0.13 6.74 -36.48
C ARG A 174 0.80 6.90 -37.84
N GLY A 175 0.82 5.80 -38.57
CA GLY A 175 0.71 5.87 -40.02
C GLY A 175 -0.70 6.36 -40.37
N ALA A 176 -0.79 7.59 -40.85
CA ALA A 176 -1.92 8.09 -41.64
C ALA A 176 -1.33 8.98 -42.76
N ALA A 177 -1.83 8.77 -43.96
CA ALA A 177 -1.26 9.16 -45.25
C ALA A 177 -0.94 10.67 -45.44
N PRO A 178 -0.03 11.03 -46.37
CA PRO A 178 0.28 12.42 -46.68
C PRO A 178 -0.85 13.06 -47.51
N TRP A 179 -1.39 14.19 -47.04
CA TRP A 179 -2.31 15.03 -47.80
C TRP A 179 -1.63 16.36 -48.16
N HIS A 180 -1.38 16.53 -49.46
CA HIS A 180 -1.08 17.81 -50.13
C HIS A 180 -1.66 17.71 -51.56
N PRO A 181 -1.90 18.82 -52.29
CA PRO A 181 -2.24 20.19 -51.87
C PRO A 181 -3.43 20.76 -52.70
N ARG A 182 -4.00 21.89 -52.30
CA ARG A 182 -4.53 22.86 -53.28
C ARG A 182 -4.53 24.28 -52.74
N ALA A 183 -3.63 25.09 -53.28
CA ALA A 183 -3.73 26.53 -53.28
C ALA A 183 -4.78 26.97 -54.31
N MET A 184 -5.66 27.91 -53.96
CA MET A 184 -6.27 28.86 -54.91
C MET A 184 -6.65 30.16 -54.19
N ARG A 185 -6.00 31.24 -54.66
CA ARG A 185 -6.38 32.67 -54.74
C ARG A 185 -6.89 33.41 -53.50
#